data_AF-A0A8C6IKN6-F1
#
_entry.id   AF-A0A8C6IKN6-F1
#
_cell.length_a   1.000
_cell.length_b   1.000
_cell.length_c   1.000
_cell.angle_alpha   90.00
_cell.angle_beta   90.00
_cell.angle_gamma   90.00
#
_symmetry.space_group_name_H-M   'P 1'
#
loop_
_entity.id
_entity.type
_entity.pdbx_description
1 polymer ?
#
loop_
_entity_poly.entity_id
_entity_poly.type
_entity_poly.pdbx_seq_one_letter_code
_entity_poly.pdbx_strand_id
1 'polypeptide(L)'
;MAPTVAVVGGGISGLAACYHLSRGPRPPKVMLGGAWFEQSFGDPATVAPELLLHRAQAAVREQLGLEPAPTHSIVRVHQACIPQYTLGHWQQRISRFLAEHHLPLSLIGASYSGVSVNDCIASAKAAVERLLGPRH
;
A
#
# COMPACT_ATOMS: atom_id res chain seq x y z
N MET A 1 -13.02 -7.07 28.72
CA MET A 1 -12.88 -5.92 27.79
C MET A 1 -12.04 -6.38 26.60
N ALA A 2 -12.51 -6.18 25.37
CA ALA A 2 -11.77 -6.56 24.17
C ALA A 2 -10.83 -5.42 23.73
N PRO A 3 -9.63 -5.71 23.19
CA PRO A 3 -8.65 -4.69 22.86
C PRO A 3 -9.05 -3.87 21.63
N THR A 4 -8.94 -2.55 21.73
CA THR A 4 -9.04 -1.62 20.60
C THR A 4 -7.73 -1.64 19.85
N VAL A 5 -7.76 -2.05 18.58
CA VAL A 5 -6.55 -1.99 17.75
C VAL A 5 -6.64 -0.70 16.90
N ALA A 6 -5.61 -0.25 16.20
CA ALA A 6 -5.80 0.74 15.14
C ALA A 6 -4.74 0.50 14.09
N VAL A 7 -4.96 0.93 12.86
CA VAL A 7 -4.04 0.59 11.78
C VAL A 7 -3.84 1.89 10.93
N VAL A 8 -2.68 2.38 10.50
CA VAL A 8 -2.64 3.68 9.75
C VAL A 8 -1.74 3.62 8.51
N GLY A 9 -2.27 3.83 7.28
CA GLY A 9 -1.53 3.92 5.98
C GLY A 9 -1.86 2.91 4.82
N GLY A 10 -1.98 3.42 3.57
CA GLY A 10 -2.80 2.97 2.41
C GLY A 10 -2.41 1.79 1.50
N GLY A 11 -1.29 1.08 1.74
CA GLY A 11 -0.78 0.05 0.80
C GLY A 11 -1.41 -1.34 0.95
N ILE A 12 -1.14 -2.28 0.04
CA ILE A 12 -1.73 -3.63 0.00
C ILE A 12 -1.49 -4.48 1.26
N SER A 13 -0.34 -4.39 1.92
CA SER A 13 -0.11 -5.06 3.22
C SER A 13 -0.81 -4.34 4.36
N GLY A 14 -1.01 -3.02 4.22
CA GLY A 14 -1.88 -2.25 5.11
C GLY A 14 -3.35 -2.62 4.95
N LEU A 15 -3.77 -2.94 3.72
CA LEU A 15 -5.07 -3.49 3.34
C LEU A 15 -5.24 -4.95 3.81
N ALA A 16 -4.18 -5.76 3.75
CA ALA A 16 -4.19 -7.15 4.18
C ALA A 16 -4.17 -7.29 5.72
N ALA A 17 -3.38 -6.47 6.42
CA ALA A 17 -3.44 -6.39 7.87
C ALA A 17 -4.79 -5.81 8.33
N CYS A 18 -5.38 -4.84 7.60
CA CYS A 18 -6.79 -4.45 7.74
C CYS A 18 -7.74 -5.63 7.57
N TYR A 19 -7.54 -6.45 6.54
CA TYR A 19 -8.39 -7.59 6.20
C TYR A 19 -8.34 -8.69 7.27
N HIS A 20 -7.17 -8.93 7.86
CA HIS A 20 -7.03 -9.93 8.93
C HIS A 20 -7.45 -9.37 10.30
N LEU A 21 -7.17 -8.10 10.57
CA LEU A 21 -7.58 -7.47 11.82
C LEU A 21 -9.07 -7.06 11.85
N SER A 22 -9.74 -6.83 10.71
CA SER A 22 -11.21 -6.65 10.60
C SER A 22 -11.99 -7.94 10.83
N ARG A 23 -11.33 -9.07 10.65
CA ARG A 23 -11.82 -10.41 10.99
C ARG A 23 -11.50 -10.81 12.43
N GLY A 24 -10.67 -10.01 13.12
CA GLY A 24 -10.47 -10.04 14.57
C GLY A 24 -11.32 -8.97 15.28
N PRO A 25 -11.47 -9.02 16.62
CA PRO A 25 -12.48 -8.25 17.34
C PRO A 25 -12.20 -6.75 17.58
N ARG A 26 -11.55 -6.04 16.63
CA ARG A 26 -11.69 -4.58 16.31
C ARG A 26 -10.50 -3.63 16.56
N PRO A 27 -9.70 -3.38 15.51
CA PRO A 27 -9.05 -2.09 15.26
C PRO A 27 -9.75 -1.08 14.36
N PRO A 28 -9.77 0.22 14.69
CA PRO A 28 -9.85 1.31 13.70
C PRO A 28 -8.56 1.57 12.87
N LYS A 29 -8.51 1.23 11.56
CA LYS A 29 -7.45 1.71 10.64
C LYS A 29 -7.70 3.14 10.13
N VAL A 30 -6.80 4.11 10.34
CA VAL A 30 -6.80 5.44 9.68
C VAL A 30 -5.71 5.54 8.62
N MET A 31 -6.01 5.56 7.33
CA MET A 31 -4.96 5.85 6.34
C MET A 31 -4.63 7.34 6.28
N LEU A 32 -3.38 7.72 6.54
CA LEU A 32 -2.86 9.06 6.23
C LEU A 32 -1.96 8.96 5.00
N GLY A 33 -2.18 9.83 4.01
CA GLY A 33 -1.49 9.78 2.72
C GLY A 33 -2.10 10.78 1.73
N GLY A 34 -1.96 10.49 0.44
CA GLY A 34 -2.48 11.32 -0.65
C GLY A 34 -1.52 12.43 -1.09
N ALA A 35 -1.92 13.17 -2.12
CA ALA A 35 -1.11 14.22 -2.74
C ALA A 35 -0.70 15.34 -1.78
N TRP A 36 -1.42 15.48 -0.67
CA TRP A 36 -1.24 16.54 0.31
C TRP A 36 -0.37 16.15 1.50
N PHE A 37 0.17 14.92 1.54
CA PHE A 37 0.89 14.42 2.72
C PHE A 37 2.07 15.33 3.07
N GLU A 38 2.95 15.62 2.10
CA GLU A 38 4.13 16.45 2.35
C GLU A 38 3.77 17.88 2.74
N GLN A 39 2.75 18.44 2.10
CA GLN A 39 2.25 19.77 2.43
C GLN A 39 1.63 19.82 3.84
N SER A 40 0.98 18.74 4.28
CA SER A 40 0.24 18.70 5.54
C SER A 40 1.08 18.29 6.74
N PHE A 41 2.10 17.45 6.52
CA PHE A 41 2.86 16.81 7.59
C PHE A 41 4.38 16.97 7.45
N GLY A 42 4.87 17.51 6.33
CA GLY A 42 6.29 17.60 6.02
C GLY A 42 6.85 16.33 5.37
N ASP A 43 8.18 16.24 5.32
CA ASP A 43 8.90 15.16 4.67
C ASP A 43 8.57 13.78 5.30
N PRO A 44 8.08 12.79 4.51
CA PRO A 44 7.78 11.44 4.98
C PRO A 44 8.95 10.70 5.64
N ALA A 45 10.19 11.13 5.42
CA ALA A 45 11.38 10.57 6.06
C ALA A 45 11.66 11.11 7.45
N THR A 46 11.16 12.29 7.77
CA THR A 46 11.52 13.02 8.98
C THR A 46 10.31 13.43 9.81
N VAL A 47 9.09 13.23 9.31
CA VAL A 47 7.84 13.54 10.01
C VAL A 47 7.76 12.84 11.38
N ALA A 48 7.39 13.62 12.40
CA ALA A 48 7.21 13.13 13.76
C ALA A 48 5.99 12.18 13.84
N PRO A 49 6.14 10.94 14.33
CA PRO A 49 5.03 9.98 14.49
C PRO A 49 3.88 10.50 15.35
N GLU A 50 4.16 11.37 16.32
CA GLU A 50 3.19 11.96 17.25
C GLU A 50 2.20 12.87 16.51
N LEU A 51 2.68 13.63 15.53
CA LEU A 51 1.84 14.48 14.68
C LEU A 51 0.84 13.64 13.89
N LEU A 52 1.32 12.54 13.30
CA LEU A 52 0.49 11.62 12.53
C LEU A 52 -0.54 10.89 13.42
N LEU A 53 -0.12 10.46 14.62
CA LEU A 53 -1.03 9.86 15.60
C LEU A 53 -2.13 10.84 16.01
N HIS A 54 -1.75 12.08 16.33
CA HIS A 54 -2.70 13.12 16.72
C HIS A 54 -3.71 13.38 15.61
N ARG A 55 -3.26 13.50 14.36
CA ARG A 55 -4.17 13.68 13.23
C ARG A 55 -5.07 12.47 13.02
N ALA A 56 -4.55 11.25 13.17
CA ALA A 56 -5.33 10.03 13.05
C ALA A 56 -6.41 9.92 14.13
N GLN A 57 -6.10 10.28 15.37
CA GLN A 57 -7.06 10.33 16.47
C GLN A 57 -8.14 11.39 16.25
N ALA A 58 -7.76 12.58 15.78
CA ALA A 58 -8.71 13.62 15.40
C ALA A 58 -9.66 13.14 14.29
N ALA A 59 -9.14 12.51 13.24
CA ALA A 59 -9.94 11.94 12.17
C ALA A 59 -10.90 10.85 12.66
N VAL A 60 -10.44 9.96 13.56
CA VAL A 60 -11.29 8.92 14.17
C VAL A 60 -12.41 9.53 14.99
N ARG A 61 -12.12 10.57 15.77
CA ARG A 61 -13.13 11.28 16.56
C ARG A 61 -14.16 11.96 15.66
N GLU A 62 -13.69 12.74 14.69
CA GLU A 62 -14.53 13.51 13.76
C GLU A 62 -15.38 12.61 12.86
N GLN A 63 -14.83 11.51 12.36
CA GLN A 63 -15.47 10.69 11.33
C GLN A 63 -16.22 9.48 11.89
N LEU A 64 -15.78 8.94 13.02
CA LEU A 64 -16.33 7.71 13.62
C LEU A 64 -16.95 7.93 15.01
N GLY A 65 -16.83 9.13 15.60
CA GLY A 65 -17.39 9.44 16.92
C GLY A 65 -16.73 8.67 18.07
N LEU A 66 -15.54 8.10 17.87
CA LEU A 66 -14.82 7.35 18.89
C LEU A 66 -13.99 8.33 19.74
N GLU A 67 -14.51 8.66 20.92
CA GLU A 67 -13.91 9.62 21.85
C GLU A 67 -12.76 9.08 22.73
N PRO A 68 -12.80 7.84 23.25
CA PRO A 68 -11.73 7.35 24.11
C PRO A 68 -10.40 7.26 23.36
N ALA A 69 -9.33 7.77 23.97
CA ALA A 69 -7.99 7.60 23.43
C ALA A 69 -7.64 6.11 23.30
N PRO A 70 -6.95 5.68 22.23
CA PRO A 70 -6.56 4.30 22.07
C PRO A 70 -5.61 3.87 23.18
N THR A 71 -5.86 2.70 23.78
CA THR A 71 -4.98 2.12 24.80
C THR A 71 -3.60 1.75 24.25
N HIS A 72 -3.52 1.54 22.93
CA HIS A 72 -2.28 1.26 22.22
C HIS A 72 -2.34 1.83 20.79
N SER A 73 -1.22 2.35 20.31
CA SER A 73 -1.11 2.91 18.95
C SER A 73 0.19 2.48 18.29
N ILE A 74 0.11 2.25 16.97
CA ILE A 74 1.26 1.95 16.12
C ILE A 74 1.19 2.88 14.91
N VAL A 75 2.23 3.70 14.73
CA VAL A 75 2.36 4.61 13.60
C VAL A 75 3.51 4.12 12.72
N ARG A 76 3.26 4.00 11.42
CA ARG A 76 4.31 3.68 10.43
C ARG A 76 4.11 4.52 9.19
N VAL A 77 5.20 5.08 8.69
CA VAL A 77 5.23 5.78 7.41
C VAL A 77 5.86 4.84 6.38
N HIS A 78 5.11 4.55 5.32
CA HIS A 78 5.56 3.74 4.20
C HIS A 78 5.83 4.65 3.01
N GLN A 79 7.11 4.94 2.76
CA GLN A 79 7.54 5.81 1.67
C GLN A 79 7.46 5.10 0.32
N ALA A 80 7.06 5.85 -0.72
CA ALA A 80 6.98 5.37 -2.10
C ALA A 80 6.34 3.98 -2.26
N CYS A 81 5.37 3.63 -1.39
CA CYS A 81 4.92 2.25 -1.21
C CYS A 81 3.73 1.86 -2.08
N ILE A 82 3.12 2.82 -2.77
CA ILE A 82 2.01 2.61 -3.70
C ILE A 82 2.39 3.26 -5.02
N PRO A 83 2.78 2.47 -6.05
CA PRO A 83 3.06 2.98 -7.37
C PRO A 83 1.90 3.80 -7.91
N GLN A 84 2.19 4.99 -8.45
CA GLN A 84 1.21 5.85 -9.10
C GLN A 84 1.32 5.67 -10.60
N TYR A 85 0.29 5.08 -11.23
CA TYR A 85 0.24 4.92 -12.68
C TYR A 85 -0.25 6.23 -13.31
N THR A 86 0.69 7.05 -13.75
CA THR A 86 0.40 8.32 -14.41
C THR A 86 -0.01 8.12 -15.87
N LEU A 87 -0.46 9.20 -16.51
CA LEU A 87 -0.76 9.20 -17.93
C LEU A 87 0.45 8.69 -18.74
N GLY A 88 0.19 7.75 -19.64
CA GLY A 88 1.23 7.09 -20.44
C GLY A 88 1.77 5.78 -19.86
N HIS A 89 1.40 5.40 -18.62
CA HIS A 89 1.79 4.09 -18.05
C HIS A 89 1.40 2.91 -18.95
N TRP A 90 0.23 3.00 -19.60
CA TRP A 90 -0.27 2.01 -20.56
C TRP A 90 0.69 1.71 -21.72
N GLN A 91 1.59 2.64 -22.06
CA GLN A 91 2.54 2.46 -23.18
C GLN A 91 3.60 1.41 -22.87
N GLN A 92 3.81 1.08 -21.59
CA GLN A 92 4.73 0.05 -21.10
C GLN A 92 6.12 0.12 -21.76
N ARG A 93 6.70 1.33 -21.79
CA ARG A 93 7.92 1.64 -22.56
C ARG A 93 9.09 0.69 -22.26
N ILE A 94 9.29 0.32 -21.00
CA ILE A 94 10.36 -0.60 -20.60
C ILE A 94 10.09 -2.00 -21.15
N SER A 95 8.86 -2.52 -21.03
CA SER A 95 8.49 -3.82 -21.60
C SER A 95 8.75 -3.87 -23.10
N ARG A 96 8.43 -2.77 -23.81
CA ARG A 96 8.68 -2.66 -25.25
C ARG A 96 10.17 -2.64 -25.58
N PHE A 97 10.95 -1.86 -24.84
CA PHE A 97 12.40 -1.81 -25.00
C PHE A 97 13.05 -3.18 -24.81
N LEU A 98 12.64 -3.93 -23.77
CA LEU A 98 13.16 -5.29 -23.54
C LEU A 98 12.86 -6.23 -24.73
N ALA A 99 11.65 -6.13 -25.30
CA ALA A 99 11.25 -6.93 -26.44
C ALA A 99 12.01 -6.54 -27.72
N GLU A 100 12.11 -5.25 -28.04
CA GLU A 100 12.82 -4.73 -29.23
C GLU A 100 14.31 -5.11 -29.22
N HIS A 101 14.94 -5.08 -28.04
CA HIS A 101 16.35 -5.41 -27.87
C HIS A 101 16.62 -6.89 -27.54
N HIS A 102 15.59 -7.75 -27.55
CA HIS A 102 15.70 -9.18 -27.24
C HIS A 102 16.44 -9.46 -25.92
N LEU A 103 16.22 -8.62 -24.90
CA LEU A 103 16.90 -8.73 -23.63
C LEU A 103 16.28 -9.88 -22.80
N PRO A 104 17.09 -10.75 -22.17
CA PRO A 104 16.60 -11.89 -21.39
C PRO A 104 16.14 -11.44 -20.00
N LEU A 105 15.24 -10.47 -19.93
CA LEU A 105 14.72 -9.86 -18.71
C LEU A 105 13.19 -9.87 -18.73
N SER A 106 12.59 -10.07 -17.56
CA SER A 106 11.13 -10.02 -17.36
C SER A 106 10.78 -8.99 -16.29
N LEU A 107 9.75 -8.19 -16.55
CA LEU A 107 9.21 -7.22 -15.59
C LEU A 107 8.04 -7.84 -14.83
N ILE A 108 8.09 -7.77 -13.49
CA ILE A 108 7.05 -8.30 -12.60
C ILE A 108 6.82 -7.35 -11.42
N GLY A 109 5.63 -7.43 -10.82
CA GLY A 109 5.29 -6.73 -9.59
C GLY A 109 4.50 -5.43 -9.78
N ALA A 110 4.25 -4.78 -8.63
CA ALA A 110 3.26 -3.71 -8.48
C ALA A 110 3.54 -2.45 -9.31
N SER A 111 4.74 -2.30 -9.86
CA SER A 111 5.11 -1.14 -10.69
C SER A 111 4.64 -1.25 -12.13
N TYR A 112 4.28 -2.45 -12.60
CA TYR A 112 4.08 -2.71 -14.03
C TYR A 112 2.65 -3.11 -14.40
N SER A 113 2.06 -4.06 -13.69
CA SER A 113 0.86 -4.77 -14.18
C SER A 113 -0.24 -4.89 -13.14
N GLY A 114 -0.44 -3.84 -12.35
CA GLY A 114 -1.45 -3.77 -11.30
C GLY A 114 -0.82 -3.66 -9.92
N VAL A 115 -1.45 -2.86 -9.05
CA VAL A 115 -0.93 -2.55 -7.71
C VAL A 115 -1.40 -3.53 -6.64
N SER A 116 -2.33 -4.44 -6.97
CA SER A 116 -2.88 -5.37 -5.99
C SER A 116 -1.99 -6.60 -5.78
N VAL A 117 -2.16 -7.28 -4.65
CA VAL A 117 -1.47 -8.55 -4.37
C VAL A 117 -1.85 -9.59 -5.42
N ASN A 118 -3.12 -9.65 -5.81
CA ASN A 118 -3.61 -10.59 -6.80
C ASN A 118 -2.96 -10.35 -8.16
N ASP A 119 -2.83 -9.08 -8.57
CA ASP A 119 -2.14 -8.72 -9.83
C ASP A 119 -0.67 -9.11 -9.79
N CYS A 120 0.00 -8.88 -8.66
CA CYS A 120 1.39 -9.29 -8.47
C CYS A 120 1.55 -10.82 -8.57
N ILE A 121 0.64 -11.59 -7.96
CA ILE A 121 0.66 -13.05 -8.02
C ILE A 121 0.38 -13.54 -9.45
N ALA A 122 -0.65 -12.99 -10.10
CA ALA A 122 -1.03 -13.37 -11.45
C ALA A 122 0.07 -13.04 -12.46
N SER A 123 0.65 -11.84 -12.38
CA SER A 123 1.75 -11.41 -13.26
C SER A 123 3.01 -12.26 -13.05
N ALA A 124 3.33 -12.63 -11.81
CA ALA A 124 4.44 -13.54 -11.51
C ALA A 124 4.19 -14.93 -12.13
N LYS A 125 2.99 -15.50 -11.95
CA LYS A 125 2.63 -16.80 -12.54
C LYS A 125 2.76 -16.79 -14.06
N ALA A 126 2.21 -15.77 -14.73
CA ALA A 126 2.30 -15.63 -16.18
C ALA A 126 3.73 -15.41 -16.69
N ALA A 127 4.59 -14.73 -15.92
CA ALA A 127 6.01 -14.59 -16.26
C ALA A 127 6.72 -15.95 -16.20
N VAL A 128 6.49 -16.73 -15.14
CA VAL A 128 7.08 -18.07 -14.98
C VAL A 128 6.64 -19.02 -16.09
N GLU A 129 5.36 -19.04 -16.45
CA GLU A 129 4.84 -19.89 -17.54
C GLU A 129 5.47 -19.54 -18.91
N ARG A 130 5.73 -18.26 -19.18
CA ARG A 130 6.44 -17.84 -20.41
C ARG A 130 7.91 -18.26 -20.44
N LEU A 131 8.56 -18.30 -19.28
CA LEU A 131 9.98 -18.68 -19.18
C LEU A 131 10.19 -20.19 -19.25
N LEU A 132 9.30 -20.96 -18.61
CA LEU A 132 9.43 -22.41 -18.50
C LEU A 132 8.69 -23.19 -19.61
N GLY A 133 7.80 -22.53 -20.37
CA GLY A 133 6.90 -23.18 -21.32
C GLY A 133 5.70 -23.85 -20.62
N PRO A 134 4.71 -24.37 -21.38
CA PRO A 134 3.56 -25.05 -20.82
C PRO A 134 4.02 -26.28 -20.03
N ARG A 135 3.47 -26.46 -18.82
CA ARG A 135 3.66 -27.70 -18.06
C ARG A 135 2.90 -28.82 -18.79
N HIS A 136 3.63 -29.83 -19.25
CA HIS A 136 3.05 -31.11 -19.66
C HIS A 136 2.48 -31.85 -18.46
#